data_AF-A0A7C2D2T0-F1
#
_entry.id   AF-A0A7C2D2T0-F1
#
_cell.length_a   1.000
_cell.length_b   1.000
_cell.length_c   1.000
_cell.angle_alpha   90.00
_cell.angle_beta   90.00
_cell.angle_gamma   90.00
#
_symmetry.space_group_name_H-M   'P 1'
#
loop_
_entity.id
_entity.type
_entity.pdbx_description
1 polymer ?
#
loop_
_entity_poly.entity_id
_entity_poly.type
_entity_poly.pdbx_seq_one_letter_code
_entity_poly.pdbx_strand_id
1 'polypeptide(L)'
;FHHGDDLDARSDMALASLLSGMALANAGLGAVHGFAAPIGGSFPAPHGAVCAALLAPVTRANLRALRERAPGSPALARYDEAARILCGPQAMADELAVWLDGIRQELEIPRLSAYGIREQHIQELCTKAVRASSMKGNPVALTEEELACVLREAL
;
A
#
# COMPACT_ATOMS: atom_id res chain seq x y z
N PHE A 1 -17.67 9.02 -0.67
CA PHE A 1 -18.08 7.89 -1.54
C PHE A 1 -19.59 7.74 -1.47
N HIS A 2 -20.14 7.43 -0.29
CA HIS A 2 -21.59 7.30 -0.06
C HIS A 2 -22.39 8.59 -0.31
N HIS A 3 -21.83 9.75 0.03
CA HIS A 3 -22.41 11.09 -0.26
C HIS A 3 -21.37 11.92 -1.01
N GLY A 4 -21.52 12.00 -2.33
CA GLY A 4 -20.52 12.64 -3.21
C GLY A 4 -20.57 14.18 -3.21
N ASP A 5 -21.66 14.73 -2.70
CA ASP A 5 -22.05 16.14 -2.64
C ASP A 5 -21.87 16.77 -1.25
N ASP A 6 -21.54 15.97 -0.24
CA ASP A 6 -21.17 16.45 1.09
C ASP A 6 -19.89 17.30 1.02
N LEU A 7 -20.05 18.62 1.15
CA LEU A 7 -18.96 19.58 1.02
C LEU A 7 -17.94 19.51 2.16
N ASP A 8 -18.38 19.16 3.37
CA ASP A 8 -17.48 19.06 4.52
C ASP A 8 -16.57 17.84 4.34
N ALA A 9 -17.15 16.69 4.00
CA ALA A 9 -16.39 15.48 3.69
C ALA A 9 -15.43 15.67 2.49
N ARG A 10 -15.84 16.44 1.47
CA ARG A 10 -14.98 16.78 0.32
C ARG A 10 -13.83 17.68 0.71
N SER A 11 -14.07 18.66 1.58
CA SER A 11 -13.06 19.59 2.06
C SER A 11 -12.01 18.88 2.91
N ASP A 12 -12.45 17.99 3.81
CA ASP A 12 -11.57 17.16 4.62
C ASP A 12 -10.70 16.24 3.76
N MET A 13 -11.27 15.59 2.75
CA MET A 13 -10.51 14.74 1.84
C MET A 13 -9.50 15.53 0.99
N ALA A 14 -9.86 16.73 0.56
CA ALA A 14 -8.94 17.62 -0.15
C ALA A 14 -7.75 18.02 0.73
N LEU A 15 -8.00 18.37 2.00
CA LEU A 15 -6.97 18.66 2.98
C LEU A 15 -6.09 17.44 3.26
N ALA A 16 -6.69 16.26 3.47
CA ALA A 16 -5.98 15.01 3.69
C ALA A 16 -5.06 14.67 2.50
N SER A 17 -5.55 14.84 1.26
CA SER A 17 -4.76 14.63 0.05
C SER A 17 -3.58 15.61 -0.04
N LEU A 18 -3.77 16.88 0.32
CA LEU A 18 -2.71 17.88 0.32
C LEU A 18 -1.62 17.52 1.35
N LEU A 19 -2.02 17.21 2.59
CA LEU A 19 -1.10 16.82 3.66
C LEU A 19 -0.33 15.54 3.30
N SER A 20 -1.02 14.56 2.71
CA SER A 20 -0.37 13.36 2.17
C SER A 20 0.67 13.71 1.11
N GLY A 21 0.33 14.57 0.14
CA GLY A 21 1.28 15.01 -0.89
C GLY A 21 2.53 15.67 -0.30
N MET A 22 2.35 16.55 0.69
CA MET A 22 3.46 17.18 1.41
C MET A 22 4.33 16.14 2.14
N ALA A 23 3.73 15.17 2.82
CA ALA A 23 4.47 14.12 3.49
C ALA A 23 5.29 13.27 2.51
N LEU A 24 4.65 12.78 1.44
CA LEU A 24 5.27 11.90 0.44
C LEU A 24 6.41 12.59 -0.33
N ALA A 25 6.27 13.88 -0.64
CA ALA A 25 7.32 14.65 -1.31
C ALA A 25 8.61 14.76 -0.49
N ASN A 26 8.52 14.65 0.84
CA ASN A 26 9.67 14.82 1.75
C ASN A 26 10.17 13.49 2.35
N ALA A 27 9.27 12.53 2.60
CA ALA A 27 9.61 11.24 3.22
C ALA A 27 9.87 10.13 2.19
N GLY A 28 9.49 10.34 0.93
CA GLY A 28 9.52 9.31 -0.09
C GLY A 28 8.33 8.35 0.01
N LEU A 29 8.46 7.23 -0.69
CA LEU A 29 7.42 6.22 -0.88
C LEU A 29 7.96 4.83 -0.52
N GLY A 30 7.25 3.77 -0.89
CA GLY A 30 7.69 2.40 -0.64
C GLY A 30 7.19 1.42 -1.70
N ALA A 31 7.07 0.16 -1.32
CA ALA A 31 6.81 -0.93 -2.25
C ALA A 31 5.48 -0.81 -3.01
N VAL A 32 4.44 -0.22 -2.41
CA VAL A 32 3.16 0.08 -3.08
C VAL A 32 3.39 0.88 -4.37
N HIS A 33 4.10 2.01 -4.27
CA HIS A 33 4.39 2.85 -5.43
C HIS A 33 5.46 2.25 -6.34
N GLY A 34 6.37 1.43 -5.78
CA GLY A 34 7.34 0.68 -6.55
C GLY A 34 6.70 -0.30 -7.55
N PHE A 35 5.53 -0.85 -7.23
CA PHE A 35 4.72 -1.65 -8.16
C PHE A 35 3.78 -0.83 -9.05
N ALA A 36 3.29 0.31 -8.55
CA ALA A 36 2.26 1.07 -9.25
C ALA A 36 2.69 1.53 -10.65
N ALA A 37 3.95 1.95 -10.83
CA ALA A 37 4.46 2.36 -12.14
C ALA A 37 4.63 1.18 -13.13
N PRO A 38 5.31 0.06 -12.78
CA PRO A 38 5.35 -1.14 -13.62
C PRO A 38 3.98 -1.67 -14.04
N ILE A 39 3.02 -1.71 -13.11
CA ILE A 39 1.67 -2.18 -13.37
C ILE A 39 0.94 -1.22 -14.31
N GLY A 40 0.92 0.08 -14.00
CA GLY A 40 0.24 1.08 -14.83
C GLY A 40 0.84 1.23 -16.24
N GLY A 41 2.11 0.89 -16.42
CA GLY A 41 2.74 0.85 -17.75
C GLY A 41 2.46 -0.43 -18.55
N SER A 42 2.01 -1.51 -17.90
CA SER A 42 1.80 -2.83 -18.54
C SER A 42 0.32 -3.22 -18.65
N PHE A 43 -0.55 -2.63 -17.83
CA PHE A 43 -1.97 -2.97 -17.73
C PHE A 43 -2.82 -1.70 -17.67
N PRO A 44 -4.08 -1.75 -18.13
CA PRO A 44 -5.02 -0.63 -18.01
C PRO A 44 -5.56 -0.49 -16.57
N ALA A 45 -4.65 -0.41 -15.59
CA ALA A 45 -4.96 -0.33 -14.18
C ALA A 45 -4.73 1.10 -13.67
N PRO A 46 -5.78 1.81 -13.19
CA PRO A 46 -5.63 3.16 -12.65
C PRO A 46 -4.68 3.17 -11.44
N HIS A 47 -3.77 4.14 -11.40
CA HIS A 47 -2.73 4.23 -10.36
C HIS A 47 -3.27 4.12 -8.93
N GLY A 48 -4.32 4.89 -8.60
CA GLY A 48 -4.93 4.85 -7.26
C GLY A 48 -5.53 3.50 -6.90
N ALA A 49 -6.14 2.80 -7.86
CA ALA A 49 -6.68 1.47 -7.64
C ALA A 49 -5.59 0.43 -7.41
N VAL A 50 -4.48 0.52 -8.14
CA VAL A 50 -3.29 -0.32 -7.91
C VAL A 50 -2.72 -0.08 -6.52
N CYS A 51 -2.54 1.18 -6.13
CA CYS A 51 -2.04 1.53 -4.80
C CYS A 51 -2.94 0.99 -3.69
N ALA A 52 -4.26 1.16 -3.82
CA ALA A 52 -5.22 0.66 -2.84
C ALA A 52 -5.25 -0.87 -2.75
N ALA A 53 -5.20 -1.58 -3.88
CA ALA A 53 -5.16 -3.05 -3.90
C ALA A 53 -3.89 -3.63 -3.26
N LEU A 54 -2.78 -2.88 -3.29
CA LEU A 54 -1.48 -3.31 -2.75
C LEU A 54 -1.22 -2.86 -1.30
N LEU A 55 -1.98 -1.90 -0.78
CA LEU A 55 -1.65 -1.25 0.49
C LEU A 55 -1.67 -2.21 1.68
N ALA A 56 -2.70 -3.05 1.76
CA ALA A 56 -2.82 -4.08 2.81
C ALA A 56 -1.75 -5.19 2.71
N PRO A 57 -1.54 -5.87 1.56
CA PRO A 57 -0.53 -6.92 1.46
C PRO A 57 0.90 -6.40 1.63
N VAL A 58 1.22 -5.19 1.13
CA VAL A 58 2.54 -4.58 1.38
C VAL A 58 2.74 -4.27 2.86
N THR A 59 1.71 -3.79 3.55
CA THR A 59 1.78 -3.55 5.01
C THR A 59 2.10 -4.84 5.76
N ARG A 60 1.41 -5.95 5.45
CA ARG A 60 1.71 -7.27 6.05
C ARG A 60 3.13 -7.74 5.77
N ALA A 61 3.58 -7.63 4.51
CA ALA A 61 4.94 -8.01 4.12
C ALA A 61 5.99 -7.18 4.86
N ASN A 62 5.81 -5.86 4.95
CA ASN A 62 6.69 -4.96 5.70
C ASN A 62 6.74 -5.31 7.19
N LEU A 63 5.60 -5.55 7.83
CA LEU A 63 5.56 -5.89 9.25
C LEU A 63 6.27 -7.21 9.56
N ARG A 64 6.02 -8.24 8.74
CA ARG A 64 6.72 -9.53 8.86
C ARG A 64 8.23 -9.36 8.69
N ALA A 65 8.64 -8.72 7.60
CA ALA A 65 10.04 -8.47 7.30
C ALA A 65 10.75 -7.63 8.38
N LEU A 66 10.08 -6.60 8.90
CA LEU A 66 10.60 -5.77 10.00
C LEU A 66 10.77 -6.60 11.27
N ARG A 67 9.77 -7.39 11.68
CA ARG A 67 9.86 -8.23 12.89
C ARG A 67 10.96 -9.28 12.79
N GLU A 68 11.14 -9.88 11.61
CA GLU A 68 12.15 -10.92 11.38
C GLU A 68 13.57 -10.36 11.24
N ARG A 69 13.74 -9.26 10.49
CA ARG A 69 15.07 -8.76 10.07
C ARG A 69 15.51 -7.47 10.73
N ALA A 70 14.58 -6.69 11.28
CA ALA A 70 14.84 -5.40 11.90
C ALA A 70 13.90 -5.10 13.10
N PRO A 71 13.81 -5.99 14.11
CA PRO A 71 12.83 -5.87 15.20
C PRO A 71 12.97 -4.59 16.06
N GLY A 72 14.14 -3.95 16.04
CA GLY A 72 14.38 -2.66 16.69
C GLY A 72 14.07 -1.43 15.82
N SER A 73 13.52 -1.61 14.62
CA SER A 73 13.25 -0.50 13.70
C SER A 73 12.15 0.41 14.24
N PRO A 74 12.34 1.75 14.22
CA PRO A 74 11.30 2.70 14.62
C PRO A 74 10.06 2.64 13.71
N ALA A 75 10.16 2.00 12.54
CA ALA A 75 9.02 1.81 11.64
C ALA A 75 7.90 0.97 12.27
N LEU A 76 8.22 0.00 13.14
CA LEU A 76 7.20 -0.80 13.83
C LEU A 76 6.32 0.08 14.73
N ALA A 77 6.94 0.96 15.52
CA ALA A 77 6.20 1.90 16.36
C ALA A 77 5.34 2.88 15.54
N ARG A 78 5.81 3.29 14.35
CA ARG A 78 5.03 4.12 13.42
C ARG A 78 3.83 3.38 12.83
N TYR A 79 3.96 2.08 12.56
CA TYR A 79 2.82 1.27 12.15
C TYR A 79 1.79 1.11 13.27
N ASP A 80 2.23 0.92 14.52
CA ASP A 80 1.33 0.91 15.67
C ASP A 80 0.64 2.28 15.87
N GLU A 81 1.36 3.37 15.65
CA GLU A 81 0.78 4.73 15.69
C GLU A 81 -0.29 4.92 14.60
N ALA A 82 0.02 4.53 13.35
CA ALA A 82 -0.94 4.58 12.26
C ALA A 82 -2.17 3.70 12.54
N ALA A 83 -1.98 2.51 13.11
CA ALA A 83 -3.07 1.64 13.54
C ALA A 83 -3.95 2.34 14.58
N ARG A 84 -3.35 2.98 15.60
CA ARG A 84 -4.11 3.70 16.63
C ARG A 84 -4.93 4.86 16.08
N ILE A 85 -4.37 5.60 15.12
CA ILE A 85 -5.06 6.73 14.47
C ILE A 85 -6.26 6.24 13.67
N LEU A 86 -6.13 5.16 12.90
CA LEU A 86 -7.13 4.73 11.93
C LEU A 86 -8.13 3.71 12.48
N CYS A 87 -7.69 2.86 13.40
CA CYS A 87 -8.44 1.70 13.89
C CYS A 87 -8.88 1.86 15.36
N GLY A 88 -8.34 2.84 16.09
CA GLY A 88 -8.69 3.14 17.48
C GLY A 88 -7.54 2.96 18.47
N PRO A 89 -7.63 3.52 19.69
CA PRO A 89 -6.47 3.75 20.58
C PRO A 89 -5.73 2.50 21.08
N GLN A 90 -6.35 1.32 20.99
CA GLN A 90 -5.77 0.04 21.41
C GLN A 90 -5.30 -0.81 20.22
N ALA A 91 -5.47 -0.32 18.99
CA ALA A 91 -5.12 -1.07 17.79
C ALA A 91 -3.60 -1.21 17.62
N MET A 92 -3.20 -2.37 17.11
CA MET A 92 -1.82 -2.73 16.80
C MET A 92 -1.59 -2.79 15.29
N ALA A 93 -0.33 -2.76 14.88
CA ALA A 93 0.07 -2.73 13.47
C ALA A 93 -0.60 -3.78 12.57
N ASP A 94 -0.90 -4.99 13.07
CA ASP A 94 -1.55 -6.03 12.27
C ASP A 94 -3.01 -5.68 11.92
N GLU A 95 -3.71 -4.99 12.82
CA GLU A 95 -5.09 -4.54 12.61
C GLU A 95 -5.18 -3.46 11.53
N LEU A 96 -4.11 -2.66 11.36
CA LEU A 96 -4.02 -1.68 10.27
C LEU A 96 -4.16 -2.36 8.90
N ALA A 97 -3.51 -3.50 8.68
CA ALA A 97 -3.60 -4.19 7.39
C ALA A 97 -5.00 -4.77 7.13
N VAL A 98 -5.71 -5.17 8.18
CA VAL A 98 -7.11 -5.63 8.10
C VAL A 98 -8.02 -4.45 7.77
N TRP A 99 -7.85 -3.32 8.47
CA TRP A 99 -8.62 -2.11 8.22
C TRP A 99 -8.43 -1.57 6.81
N LEU A 100 -7.19 -1.55 6.31
CA LEU A 100 -6.86 -1.12 4.95
C LEU A 100 -7.56 -1.99 3.89
N ASP A 101 -7.62 -3.30 4.09
CA ASP A 101 -8.35 -4.19 3.19
C ASP A 101 -9.88 -3.98 3.30
N GLY A 102 -10.38 -3.72 4.50
CA GLY A 102 -11.78 -3.34 4.74
C GLY A 102 -12.18 -2.08 3.98
N ILE A 103 -11.40 -1.01 4.07
CA ILE A 103 -11.65 0.25 3.33
C ILE A 103 -11.58 0.03 1.82
N ARG A 104 -10.62 -0.78 1.33
CA ARG A 104 -10.51 -1.14 -0.08
C ARG A 104 -11.78 -1.85 -0.58
N GLN A 105 -12.36 -2.73 0.23
CA GLN A 105 -13.63 -3.41 -0.06
C GLN A 105 -14.83 -2.45 0.01
N GLU A 106 -14.91 -1.61 1.04
CA GLU A 106 -15.99 -0.63 1.22
C GLU A 106 -16.06 0.38 0.06
N LEU A 107 -14.90 0.82 -0.42
CA LEU A 107 -14.80 1.73 -1.57
C LEU A 107 -14.93 1.02 -2.92
N GLU A 108 -15.28 -0.27 -2.92
CA GLU A 108 -15.50 -1.10 -4.11
C GLU A 108 -14.33 -1.09 -5.10
N ILE A 109 -13.12 -0.86 -4.60
CA ILE A 109 -11.92 -0.90 -5.44
C ILE A 109 -11.74 -2.36 -5.87
N PRO A 110 -11.43 -2.68 -7.13
CA PRO A 110 -11.27 -4.06 -7.56
C PRO A 110 -9.86 -4.60 -7.24
N ARG A 111 -9.71 -5.92 -7.29
CA ARG A 111 -8.40 -6.59 -7.15
C ARG A 111 -7.61 -6.48 -8.46
N LEU A 112 -6.31 -6.78 -8.41
CA LEU A 112 -5.43 -6.67 -9.58
C LEU A 112 -5.87 -7.57 -10.75
N SER A 113 -6.50 -8.71 -10.46
CA SER A 113 -7.04 -9.62 -11.47
C SER A 113 -8.12 -9.01 -12.36
N ALA A 114 -8.86 -8.01 -11.86
CA ALA A 114 -9.86 -7.29 -12.66
C ALA A 114 -9.24 -6.46 -13.80
N TYR A 115 -7.96 -6.11 -13.67
CA TYR A 115 -7.20 -5.38 -14.69
C TYR A 115 -6.40 -6.30 -15.63
N GLY A 116 -6.66 -7.62 -15.59
CA GLY A 116 -6.00 -8.61 -16.45
C GLY A 116 -4.66 -9.12 -15.90
N ILE A 117 -4.29 -8.76 -14.67
CA ILE A 117 -3.07 -9.25 -14.02
C ILE A 117 -3.31 -10.71 -13.57
N ARG A 118 -2.32 -11.56 -13.75
CA ARG A 118 -2.39 -13.02 -13.55
C ARG A 118 -1.06 -13.49 -12.97
N GLU A 119 -1.05 -14.70 -12.41
CA GLU A 119 0.13 -15.33 -11.81
C GLU A 119 1.38 -15.28 -12.72
N GLN A 120 1.20 -15.53 -14.01
CA GLN A 120 2.29 -15.51 -14.99
C GLN A 120 3.00 -14.16 -15.13
N HIS A 121 2.36 -13.05 -14.74
CA HIS A 121 2.93 -11.70 -14.82
C HIS A 121 3.74 -11.31 -13.59
N ILE A 122 3.63 -12.06 -12.48
CA ILE A 122 4.21 -11.69 -11.18
C ILE A 122 5.72 -11.54 -11.27
N GLN A 123 6.40 -12.51 -11.87
CA GLN A 123 7.86 -12.52 -11.96
C GLN A 123 8.40 -11.28 -12.70
N GLU A 124 7.78 -10.93 -13.83
CA GLU A 124 8.16 -9.76 -14.61
C GLU A 124 7.89 -8.47 -13.82
N LEU A 125 6.74 -8.37 -13.16
CA LEU A 125 6.37 -7.21 -12.35
C LEU A 125 7.33 -7.02 -11.17
N CYS A 126 7.72 -8.08 -10.47
CA CYS A 126 8.73 -8.04 -9.40
C CYS A 126 10.08 -7.54 -9.92
N THR A 127 10.55 -8.09 -11.05
CA THR A 127 11.82 -7.66 -11.68
C THR A 127 11.82 -6.17 -12.03
N LYS A 128 10.69 -5.65 -12.56
CA LYS A 128 10.54 -4.21 -12.85
C LYS A 128 10.45 -3.37 -11.58
N ALA A 129 9.71 -3.85 -10.58
CA ALA A 129 9.43 -3.13 -9.34
C ALA A 129 10.69 -2.91 -8.49
N VAL A 130 11.60 -3.89 -8.41
CA VAL A 130 12.89 -3.77 -7.69
C VAL A 130 13.75 -2.62 -8.23
N ARG A 131 13.60 -2.26 -9.51
CA ARG A 131 14.34 -1.16 -10.14
C ARG A 131 13.69 0.22 -9.92
N ALA A 132 12.46 0.28 -9.39
CA ALA A 132 11.75 1.52 -9.17
C ALA A 132 12.39 2.32 -8.03
N SER A 133 12.62 3.62 -8.24
CA SER A 133 13.21 4.51 -7.22
C SER A 133 12.39 4.56 -5.93
N SER A 134 11.07 4.40 -6.03
CA SER A 134 10.15 4.36 -4.88
C SER A 134 10.43 3.21 -3.91
N MET A 135 11.02 2.09 -4.37
CA MET A 135 11.37 0.97 -3.48
C MET A 135 12.43 1.36 -2.44
N LYS A 136 13.28 2.35 -2.74
CA LYS A 136 14.37 2.78 -1.85
C LYS A 136 13.88 3.38 -0.53
N GLY A 137 12.66 3.93 -0.51
CA GLY A 137 12.06 4.50 0.69
C GLY A 137 11.29 3.49 1.54
N ASN A 138 11.19 2.21 1.12
CA ASN A 138 10.49 1.20 1.89
C ASN A 138 11.23 0.93 3.22
N PRO A 139 10.54 0.80 4.36
CA PRO A 139 11.19 0.73 5.69
C PRO A 139 12.05 -0.53 5.90
N VAL A 140 11.88 -1.54 5.05
CA VAL A 140 12.68 -2.76 5.03
C VAL A 140 12.83 -3.22 3.58
N ALA A 141 13.99 -3.75 3.21
CA ALA A 141 14.16 -4.36 1.90
C ALA A 141 13.33 -5.65 1.83
N LEU A 142 12.38 -5.70 0.89
CA LEU A 142 11.62 -6.92 0.57
C LEU A 142 12.37 -7.73 -0.49
N THR A 143 12.44 -9.04 -0.26
CA THR A 143 12.97 -10.02 -1.21
C THR A 143 12.02 -10.18 -2.40
N GLU A 144 12.53 -10.76 -3.49
CA GLU A 144 11.70 -11.02 -4.68
C GLU A 144 10.55 -11.98 -4.36
N GLU A 145 10.78 -12.96 -3.50
CA GLU A 145 9.77 -13.90 -3.03
C GLU A 145 8.67 -13.21 -2.20
N GLU A 146 9.03 -12.28 -1.31
CA GLU A 146 8.08 -11.49 -0.53
C GLU A 146 7.25 -10.57 -1.43
N LEU A 147 7.90 -9.93 -2.41
CA LEU A 147 7.24 -9.10 -3.43
C LEU A 147 6.27 -9.93 -4.28
N ALA A 148 6.65 -11.16 -4.65
CA ALA A 148 5.77 -12.07 -5.37
C ALA A 148 4.56 -12.47 -4.51
N CYS A 149 4.75 -12.74 -3.21
CA CYS A 149 3.65 -13.02 -2.29
C CYS A 149 2.67 -11.84 -2.18
N VAL A 150 3.18 -10.61 -2.11
CA VAL A 150 2.35 -9.40 -2.13
C VAL A 150 1.46 -9.35 -3.37
N LEU A 151 2.01 -9.64 -4.55
CA LEU A 151 1.22 -9.65 -5.79
C LEU A 151 0.18 -10.76 -5.80
N ARG A 152 0.53 -11.99 -5.39
CA ARG A 152 -0.42 -13.11 -5.28
C ARG A 152 -1.58 -12.78 -4.36
N GLU A 153 -1.27 -12.14 -3.24
CA GLU A 153 -2.26 -11.70 -2.27
C GLU A 153 -3.13 -10.53 -2.76
N ALA A 154 -2.74 -9.83 -3.82
CA ALA A 154 -3.48 -8.73 -4.42
C ALA A 154 -4.24 -9.10 -5.72
N LEU A 155 -3.99 -10.30 -6.27
CA LEU A 155 -4.76 -10.88 -7.38
C LEU A 155 -6.19 -11.20 -6.93
#